data_AF-A0A086KCP6-F1
#
_entry.id   AF-A0A086KCP6-F1
#
_cell.length_a   1.000
_cell.length_b   1.000
_cell.length_c   1.000
_cell.angle_alpha   90.00
_cell.angle_beta   90.00
_cell.angle_gamma   90.00
#
_symmetry.space_group_name_H-M   'P 1'
#
loop_
_entity.id
_entity.type
_entity.pdbx_description
1 polymer ?
#
loop_
_entity_poly.entity_id
_entity_poly.type
_entity_poly.pdbx_seq_one_letter_code
_entity_poly.pdbx_strand_id
1 'polypeptide(L)'
;WKTPDDVHFFPQDMTTLTVMRKLQREVDPLVFNMLHEDPGSVQYGEVGGLSEQIRQMREVIELPLTNPELFKRVGIKTPKGVLLYGPPGTGKTLLARAMASNMNCNFMKVVASAIVDKYIGESARVIREMFAYARDHEPCIIFMDEIDAIGGRRFSQGTSADREIQRTLMEVSSR
;
A
#
# COMPACT_ATOMS: atom_id res chain seq x y z
N TRP A 1 -14.88 7.36 -42.56
CA TRP A 1 -15.79 6.81 -43.58
C TRP A 1 -15.24 5.46 -44.04
N LYS A 2 -16.11 4.44 -44.20
CA LYS A 2 -15.82 3.16 -44.90
C LYS A 2 -15.88 3.40 -46.44
N THR A 3 -15.40 2.57 -47.36
CA THR A 3 -14.83 1.18 -47.43
C THR A 3 -13.89 1.16 -48.68
N PRO A 4 -13.25 0.06 -49.18
CA PRO A 4 -13.50 -1.38 -48.99
C PRO A 4 -12.25 -2.28 -48.77
N ASP A 5 -12.59 -3.57 -48.71
CA ASP A 5 -11.83 -4.82 -48.76
C ASP A 5 -10.52 -4.82 -49.59
N ASP A 6 -9.50 -5.51 -49.05
CA ASP A 6 -8.85 -6.60 -49.78
C ASP A 6 -8.28 -7.63 -48.80
N VAL A 7 -8.80 -8.85 -48.85
CA VAL A 7 -8.41 -9.98 -48.01
C VAL A 7 -7.41 -10.83 -48.79
N HIS A 8 -6.14 -10.83 -48.40
CA HIS A 8 -5.14 -11.78 -48.90
C HIS A 8 -4.67 -12.74 -47.82
N PHE A 9 -5.04 -14.01 -47.97
CA PHE A 9 -4.65 -15.13 -47.12
C PHE A 9 -3.34 -15.77 -47.64
N PHE A 10 -2.27 -15.65 -46.84
CA PHE A 10 -1.08 -16.54 -46.71
C PHE A 10 -0.23 -16.89 -47.96
N PRO A 11 1.08 -17.07 -47.75
CA PRO A 11 1.59 -18.43 -47.52
C PRO A 11 2.03 -18.70 -46.08
N GLN A 12 2.10 -19.98 -45.75
CA GLN A 12 2.69 -20.49 -44.52
C GLN A 12 4.19 -20.21 -44.51
N ASP A 13 4.72 -19.66 -43.42
CA ASP A 13 5.91 -20.23 -42.77
C ASP A 13 6.19 -19.57 -41.41
N MET A 14 6.70 -20.39 -40.48
CA MET A 14 7.25 -20.02 -39.17
C MET A 14 6.35 -19.16 -38.27
N THR A 15 5.64 -19.80 -37.34
CA THR A 15 4.85 -19.15 -36.28
C THR A 15 5.73 -18.37 -35.29
N THR A 16 6.13 -17.16 -35.66
CA THR A 16 6.69 -16.19 -34.74
C THR A 16 5.61 -15.80 -33.73
N LEU A 17 5.81 -16.22 -32.48
CA LEU A 17 5.00 -15.81 -31.32
C LEU A 17 5.25 -14.33 -31.03
N THR A 18 4.71 -13.46 -31.88
CA THR A 18 4.73 -12.01 -31.71
C THR A 18 3.91 -11.70 -30.46
N VAL A 19 4.58 -11.32 -29.37
CA VAL A 19 3.94 -10.96 -28.10
C VAL A 19 3.11 -9.70 -28.30
N MET A 20 1.84 -9.87 -28.69
CA MET A 20 0.96 -8.78 -29.17
C MET A 20 0.67 -7.71 -28.11
N ARG A 21 0.86 -8.05 -26.84
CA ARG A 21 1.03 -7.13 -25.71
C ARG A 21 1.57 -7.92 -24.52
N LYS A 22 2.36 -7.30 -23.64
CA LYS A 22 2.44 -7.78 -22.26
C LYS A 22 1.04 -7.63 -21.67
N LEU A 23 0.43 -8.72 -21.24
CA LEU A 23 -0.75 -8.64 -20.36
C LEU A 23 -0.32 -7.82 -19.14
N GLN A 24 -1.11 -6.80 -18.77
CA GLN A 24 -0.85 -6.11 -17.51
C GLN A 24 -0.97 -7.13 -16.38
N ARG A 25 -0.06 -7.02 -15.40
CA ARG A 25 0.07 -8.01 -14.34
C ARG A 25 -1.27 -8.11 -13.62
N GLU A 26 -1.88 -9.30 -13.62
CA GLU A 26 -3.07 -9.56 -12.84
C GLU A 26 -2.72 -9.30 -11.37
N VAL A 27 -3.34 -8.25 -10.81
CA VAL A 27 -3.23 -7.90 -9.41
C VAL A 27 -4.26 -8.73 -8.68
N ASP A 28 -3.85 -9.42 -7.62
CA ASP A 28 -4.74 -10.22 -6.78
C ASP A 28 -6.00 -9.40 -6.41
N PRO A 29 -7.22 -9.94 -6.57
CA PRO A 29 -8.46 -9.22 -6.28
C PRO A 29 -8.51 -8.61 -4.87
N LEU A 30 -7.75 -9.17 -3.93
CA LEU A 30 -7.63 -8.65 -2.58
C LEU A 30 -6.83 -7.34 -2.53
N VAL A 31 -5.75 -7.23 -3.30
CA VAL A 31 -4.97 -5.99 -3.45
C VAL A 31 -5.76 -4.96 -4.25
N PHE A 32 -6.53 -5.39 -5.26
CA PHE A 32 -7.48 -4.53 -5.98
C PHE A 32 -8.54 -3.91 -5.05
N ASN A 33 -9.08 -4.69 -4.10
CA ASN A 33 -10.03 -4.18 -3.11
C ASN A 33 -9.40 -3.19 -2.12
N MET A 34 -8.13 -3.35 -1.74
CA MET A 34 -7.40 -2.38 -0.90
C MET A 34 -7.19 -1.01 -1.56
N LEU A 35 -7.27 -0.96 -2.90
CA LEU A 35 -7.11 0.25 -3.72
C LEU A 35 -8.42 1.00 -3.97
N HIS A 36 -9.58 0.35 -3.77
CA HIS A 36 -10.90 0.96 -4.02
C HIS A 36 -11.41 1.80 -2.84
N GLU A 37 -10.66 1.89 -1.75
CA GLU A 37 -11.01 2.75 -0.64
C GLU A 37 -10.48 4.16 -0.88
N ASP A 38 -11.22 4.96 -1.65
CA ASP A 38 -10.96 6.39 -1.82
C ASP A 38 -10.69 7.04 -0.45
N PRO A 39 -9.59 7.81 -0.27
CA PRO A 39 -9.34 8.51 0.98
C PRO A 39 -10.41 9.57 1.28
N GLY A 40 -11.28 9.89 0.32
CA GLY A 40 -12.21 11.00 0.35
C GLY A 40 -11.48 12.34 0.16
N SER A 41 -12.23 13.42 0.02
CA SER A 41 -11.68 14.77 -0.10
C SER A 41 -11.39 15.41 1.27
N VAL A 42 -10.78 14.66 2.19
CA VAL A 42 -10.64 15.08 3.59
C VAL A 42 -9.48 16.08 3.73
N GLN A 43 -9.77 17.30 4.17
CA GLN A 43 -8.75 18.35 4.36
C GLN A 43 -8.22 18.40 5.80
N TYR A 44 -6.99 18.87 5.98
CA TYR A 44 -6.42 19.09 7.31
C TYR A 44 -7.29 20.01 8.21
N GLY A 45 -8.04 20.95 7.61
CA GLY A 45 -8.96 21.84 8.33
C GLY A 45 -10.17 21.13 8.93
N GLU A 46 -10.53 19.93 8.45
CA GLU A 46 -11.62 19.11 9.00
C GLU A 46 -11.17 18.27 10.21
N VAL A 47 -9.86 18.17 10.45
CA VAL A 47 -9.26 17.40 11.54
C VAL A 47 -9.10 18.28 12.78
N GLY A 48 -10.19 18.45 13.53
CA GLY A 48 -10.22 19.28 14.74
C GLY A 48 -9.23 18.85 15.83
N GLY A 49 -8.44 19.80 16.34
CA GLY A 49 -7.63 19.63 17.55
C GLY A 49 -6.35 18.79 17.44
N LEU A 50 -5.98 18.32 16.24
CA LEU A 50 -4.81 17.45 16.02
C LEU A 50 -3.68 18.12 15.21
N SER A 51 -3.56 19.45 15.29
CA SER A 51 -2.62 20.25 14.49
C SER A 51 -1.15 19.86 14.69
N GLU A 52 -0.73 19.57 15.92
CA GLU A 52 0.65 19.13 16.20
C GLU A 52 0.93 17.74 15.61
N GLN A 53 -0.03 16.81 15.69
CA GLN A 53 0.08 15.47 15.13
C GLN A 53 0.13 15.51 13.60
N ILE A 54 -0.67 16.38 12.97
CA ILE A 54 -0.59 16.66 11.53
C ILE A 54 0.80 17.20 11.18
N ARG A 55 1.32 18.19 11.92
CA ARG A 55 2.67 18.74 11.65
C ARG A 55 3.74 17.65 11.74
N GLN A 56 3.73 16.83 12.81
CA GLN A 56 4.67 15.72 12.97
C GLN A 56 4.57 14.68 11.84
N MET A 57 3.36 14.30 11.42
CA MET A 57 3.19 13.38 10.30
C MET A 57 3.67 13.99 8.97
N ARG A 58 3.47 15.29 8.73
CA ARG A 58 4.00 15.99 7.55
C ARG A 58 5.53 16.07 7.57
N GLU A 59 6.14 16.38 8.70
CA GLU A 59 7.61 16.34 8.87
C GLU A 59 8.18 14.93 8.63
N VAL A 60 7.43 13.88 8.96
CA VAL A 60 7.85 12.47 8.81
C VAL A 60 7.59 11.89 7.41
N ILE A 61 6.54 12.33 6.71
CA ILE A 61 6.11 11.74 5.42
C ILE A 61 6.35 12.69 4.23
N GLU A 62 5.99 13.97 4.37
CA GLU A 62 6.11 14.98 3.30
C GLU A 62 7.56 15.43 3.11
N LEU A 63 8.28 15.68 4.20
CA LEU A 63 9.64 16.22 4.13
C LEU A 63 10.64 15.27 3.43
N PRO A 64 10.62 13.93 3.64
CA PRO A 64 11.45 13.01 2.87
C PRO A 64 11.13 12.99 1.37
N LEU A 65 9.86 13.16 1.00
CA LEU A 65 9.40 13.15 -0.39
C LEU A 65 9.78 14.46 -1.11
N THR A 66 9.61 15.61 -0.45
CA THR A 66 9.93 16.92 -1.01
C THR A 66 11.44 17.21 -1.01
N ASN A 67 12.16 16.88 0.06
CA ASN A 67 13.56 17.28 0.27
C ASN A 67 14.47 16.11 0.71
N PRO A 68 14.63 15.04 -0.10
CA PRO A 68 15.49 13.89 0.23
C PRO A 68 16.98 14.25 0.39
N GLU A 69 17.42 15.36 -0.23
CA GLU A 69 18.76 15.95 -0.05
C GLU A 69 19.10 16.25 1.43
N LEU A 70 18.13 16.74 2.21
CA LEU A 70 18.37 17.11 3.61
C LEU A 70 18.75 15.88 4.45
N PHE A 71 18.01 14.78 4.30
CA PHE A 71 18.28 13.53 5.01
C PHE A 71 19.65 12.95 4.64
N LYS A 72 20.04 13.00 3.35
CA LYS A 72 21.37 12.59 2.88
C LYS A 72 22.50 13.44 3.50
N ARG A 73 22.32 14.76 3.57
CA ARG A 73 23.34 15.70 4.08
C ARG A 73 23.54 15.60 5.60
N VAL A 74 22.46 15.39 6.35
CA VAL A 74 22.52 15.21 7.82
C VAL A 74 22.87 13.76 8.21
N GLY A 75 22.84 12.83 7.26
CA GLY A 75 23.16 11.41 7.50
C GLY A 75 22.08 10.65 8.28
N ILE A 76 20.87 11.21 8.39
CA ILE A 76 19.75 10.62 9.13
C ILE A 76 18.95 9.73 8.18
N LYS A 77 18.72 8.48 8.60
CA LYS A 77 17.85 7.54 7.87
C LYS A 77 16.41 8.05 7.91
N THR A 78 15.74 8.06 6.76
CA THR A 78 14.33 8.42 6.69
C THR A 78 13.48 7.45 7.52
N PRO A 79 12.48 7.95 8.27
CA PRO A 79 11.55 7.11 9.00
C PRO A 79 10.78 6.21 8.03
N LYS A 80 10.74 4.90 8.30
CA LYS A 80 10.11 3.90 7.42
C LYS A 80 8.58 3.79 7.55
N GLY A 81 7.98 4.47 8.53
CA GLY A 81 6.54 4.42 8.79
C GLY A 81 6.17 5.16 10.07
N VAL A 82 4.87 5.38 10.25
CA VAL A 82 4.27 6.05 11.42
C VAL A 82 3.33 5.06 12.11
N LEU A 83 3.41 4.97 13.44
CA LEU A 83 2.45 4.23 14.26
C LEU A 83 1.52 5.22 14.97
N LEU A 84 0.24 5.21 14.62
CA LEU A 84 -0.80 6.00 15.29
C LEU A 84 -1.42 5.17 16.43
N TYR A 85 -1.33 5.65 17.67
CA TYR A 85 -1.83 4.94 18.86
C TYR A 85 -2.75 5.82 19.72
N GLY A 86 -3.34 5.24 20.77
CA GLY A 86 -4.24 5.91 21.72
C GLY A 86 -5.71 5.48 21.57
N PRO A 87 -6.66 6.07 22.32
CA PRO A 87 -8.05 5.60 22.39
C PRO A 87 -8.78 5.54 21.03
N PRO A 88 -9.77 4.64 20.86
CA PRO A 88 -10.66 4.65 19.70
C PRO A 88 -11.46 5.98 19.66
N GLY A 89 -11.95 6.34 18.47
CA GLY A 89 -12.70 7.60 18.26
C GLY A 89 -11.84 8.87 18.16
N THR A 90 -10.53 8.81 18.39
CA THR A 90 -9.59 9.95 18.26
C THR A 90 -9.18 10.28 16.81
N GLY A 91 -9.95 9.83 15.81
CA GLY A 91 -9.77 10.24 14.42
C GLY A 91 -8.53 9.70 13.67
N LYS A 92 -7.84 8.64 14.15
CA LYS A 92 -6.60 8.12 13.51
C LYS A 92 -6.77 7.76 12.03
N THR A 93 -7.83 7.01 11.70
CA THR A 93 -8.16 6.62 10.33
C THR A 93 -8.53 7.83 9.47
N LEU A 94 -9.16 8.86 10.06
CA LEU A 94 -9.51 10.11 9.39
C LEU A 94 -8.25 10.95 9.12
N LEU A 95 -7.32 11.03 10.08
CA LEU A 95 -6.02 11.69 9.94
C LEU A 95 -5.18 11.04 8.83
N ALA A 96 -5.15 9.70 8.75
CA ALA A 96 -4.44 8.99 7.68
C ALA A 96 -5.04 9.25 6.28
N ARG A 97 -6.38 9.25 6.17
CA ARG A 97 -7.09 9.63 4.95
C ARG A 97 -6.83 11.08 4.54
N ALA A 98 -6.86 12.02 5.50
CA ALA A 98 -6.53 13.42 5.25
C ALA A 98 -5.09 13.58 4.73
N MET A 99 -4.10 12.94 5.36
CA MET A 99 -2.72 12.93 4.88
C MET A 99 -2.62 12.46 3.42
N ALA A 100 -3.29 11.35 3.07
CA ALA A 100 -3.27 10.81 1.71
C ALA A 100 -3.96 11.73 0.68
N SER A 101 -5.13 12.27 1.01
CA SER A 101 -5.85 13.21 0.15
C SER A 101 -5.08 14.49 -0.13
N ASN A 102 -4.33 15.02 0.86
CA ASN A 102 -3.58 16.27 0.71
C ASN A 102 -2.21 16.09 0.02
N MET A 103 -1.69 14.86 -0.06
CA MET A 103 -0.45 14.53 -0.78
C MET A 103 -0.68 14.06 -2.22
N ASN A 104 -1.94 13.89 -2.65
CA ASN A 104 -2.31 13.31 -3.94
C ASN A 104 -1.61 11.97 -4.24
N CYS A 105 -1.35 11.17 -3.20
CA CYS A 105 -0.72 9.86 -3.30
C CYS A 105 -1.75 8.74 -3.31
N ASN A 106 -1.38 7.58 -3.87
CA ASN A 106 -2.22 6.38 -3.81
C ASN A 106 -2.44 5.96 -2.34
N PHE A 107 -3.67 5.63 -1.98
CA PHE A 107 -4.03 5.19 -0.63
C PHE A 107 -4.43 3.72 -0.68
N MET A 108 -3.69 2.87 0.04
CA MET A 108 -4.02 1.45 0.20
C MET A 108 -4.38 1.21 1.65
N LYS A 109 -5.67 1.04 1.95
CA LYS A 109 -6.11 0.65 3.29
C LYS A 109 -6.24 -0.86 3.39
N VAL A 110 -5.69 -1.42 4.46
CA VAL A 110 -5.86 -2.82 4.82
C VAL A 110 -6.15 -2.93 6.31
N VAL A 111 -7.13 -3.77 6.67
CA VAL A 111 -7.42 -4.09 8.07
C VAL A 111 -6.63 -5.35 8.42
N ALA A 112 -5.81 -5.28 9.46
CA ALA A 112 -4.81 -6.32 9.73
C ALA A 112 -5.46 -7.66 10.16
N SER A 113 -6.59 -7.61 10.88
CA SER A 113 -7.45 -8.75 11.20
C SER A 113 -7.86 -9.54 9.95
N ALA A 114 -8.33 -8.85 8.90
CA ALA A 114 -8.75 -9.45 7.63
C ALA A 114 -7.62 -10.12 6.81
N ILE A 115 -6.35 -9.90 7.16
CA ILE A 115 -5.21 -10.65 6.60
C ILE A 115 -4.99 -11.97 7.37
N VAL A 116 -5.18 -11.97 8.69
CA VAL A 116 -4.89 -13.12 9.57
C VAL A 116 -5.93 -14.23 9.47
N ASP A 117 -7.21 -13.90 9.23
CA ASP A 117 -8.28 -14.89 9.04
C ASP A 117 -8.09 -15.80 7.81
N LYS A 118 -7.07 -15.54 6.97
CA LYS A 118 -6.79 -16.29 5.73
C LYS A 118 -5.72 -17.35 5.92
N TYR A 119 -5.77 -18.38 5.06
CA TYR A 119 -4.77 -19.43 5.01
C TYR A 119 -3.34 -18.84 4.92
N ILE A 120 -2.44 -19.41 5.73
CA ILE A 120 -1.10 -18.86 6.04
C ILE A 120 -0.27 -18.51 4.79
N GLY A 121 -0.31 -19.37 3.77
CA GLY A 121 0.43 -19.15 2.53
C GLY A 121 -0.17 -18.07 1.62
N GLU A 122 -1.48 -17.83 1.73
CA GLU A 122 -2.21 -16.84 0.93
C GLU A 122 -2.01 -15.43 1.50
N SER A 123 -2.11 -15.26 2.82
CA SER A 123 -1.88 -13.99 3.50
C SER A 123 -0.45 -13.47 3.30
N ALA A 124 0.57 -14.33 3.36
CA ALA A 124 1.95 -13.97 3.04
C ALA A 124 2.14 -13.56 1.57
N ARG A 125 1.44 -14.20 0.62
CA ARG A 125 1.45 -13.81 -0.81
C ARG A 125 0.85 -12.42 -1.00
N VAL A 126 -0.34 -12.19 -0.44
CA VAL A 126 -1.07 -10.91 -0.54
C VAL A 126 -0.25 -9.75 0.03
N ILE A 127 0.44 -9.92 1.17
CA ILE A 127 1.35 -8.88 1.70
C ILE A 127 2.47 -8.56 0.72
N ARG A 128 3.17 -9.57 0.17
CA ARG A 128 4.26 -9.35 -0.79
C ARG A 128 3.76 -8.63 -2.05
N GLU A 129 2.55 -8.96 -2.49
CA GLU A 129 1.93 -8.39 -3.68
C GLU A 129 1.46 -6.95 -3.45
N MET A 130 0.83 -6.65 -2.31
CA MET A 130 0.49 -5.29 -1.87
C MET A 130 1.73 -4.38 -1.83
N PHE A 131 2.84 -4.83 -1.23
CA PHE A 131 4.10 -4.08 -1.20
C PHE A 131 4.83 -4.04 -2.55
N ALA A 132 4.54 -4.95 -3.49
CA ALA A 132 5.01 -4.83 -4.86
C ALA A 132 4.22 -3.76 -5.62
N TYR A 133 2.88 -3.83 -5.55
CA TYR A 133 1.97 -2.87 -6.16
C TYR A 133 2.25 -1.44 -5.69
N ALA A 134 2.40 -1.23 -4.38
CA ALA A 134 2.66 0.09 -3.79
C ALA A 134 3.98 0.72 -4.29
N ARG A 135 5.00 -0.10 -4.60
CA ARG A 135 6.27 0.35 -5.18
C ARG A 135 6.18 0.60 -6.69
N ASP A 136 5.38 -0.20 -7.39
CA ASP A 136 5.08 0.02 -8.82
C ASP A 136 4.23 1.30 -9.03
N HIS A 137 3.57 1.81 -7.97
CA HIS A 137 2.65 2.96 -7.98
C HIS A 137 3.02 4.06 -6.97
N GLU A 138 4.31 4.34 -6.80
CA GLU A 138 4.79 5.46 -5.96
C GLU A 138 4.37 6.83 -6.55
N PRO A 139 4.00 7.83 -5.72
CA PRO A 139 3.93 7.79 -4.25
C PRO A 139 2.67 7.08 -3.73
N CYS A 140 2.84 6.22 -2.73
CA CYS A 140 1.77 5.41 -2.15
C CYS A 140 1.86 5.38 -0.61
N ILE A 141 0.73 5.51 0.08
CA ILE A 141 0.58 5.31 1.53
C ILE A 141 -0.17 4.01 1.76
N ILE A 142 0.46 3.06 2.47
CA ILE A 142 -0.19 1.85 2.98
C ILE A 142 -0.63 2.14 4.42
N PHE A 143 -1.93 2.13 4.67
CA PHE A 143 -2.52 2.31 6.00
C PHE A 143 -3.02 0.96 6.54
N MET A 144 -2.40 0.49 7.63
CA MET A 144 -2.78 -0.74 8.32
C MET A 144 -3.63 -0.40 9.54
N ASP A 145 -4.94 -0.61 9.44
CA ASP A 145 -5.87 -0.46 10.56
C ASP A 145 -5.89 -1.73 11.43
N GLU A 146 -6.26 -1.61 12.71
CA GLU A 146 -6.29 -2.73 13.68
C GLU A 146 -4.98 -3.54 13.77
N ILE A 147 -3.81 -2.91 13.60
CA ILE A 147 -2.50 -3.59 13.65
C ILE A 147 -2.24 -4.28 15.01
N ASP A 148 -2.93 -3.87 16.07
CA ASP A 148 -2.92 -4.51 17.38
C ASP A 148 -3.63 -5.87 17.40
N ALA A 149 -4.59 -6.13 16.50
CA ALA A 149 -5.16 -7.47 16.32
C ALA A 149 -4.08 -8.50 15.92
N ILE A 150 -3.14 -8.10 15.07
CA ILE A 150 -2.01 -8.95 14.65
C ILE A 150 -0.79 -8.82 15.57
N GLY A 151 -0.74 -7.77 16.40
CA GLY A 151 0.30 -7.52 17.41
C GLY A 151 0.01 -8.09 18.79
N GLY A 152 -1.22 -8.58 19.02
CA GLY A 152 -1.76 -8.99 20.31
C GLY A 152 -0.92 -10.05 21.02
N ARG A 153 -0.16 -9.63 22.04
CA ARG A 153 0.55 -10.48 23.01
C ARG A 153 1.20 -11.75 22.42
N ARG A 154 2.19 -11.54 21.55
CA ARG A 154 3.28 -12.51 21.39
C ARG A 154 3.82 -12.90 22.78
N PHE A 155 3.51 -14.12 23.22
CA PHE A 155 4.47 -15.07 23.82
C PHE A 155 3.84 -16.44 24.14
N SER A 156 2.51 -16.55 24.31
CA SER A 156 1.88 -17.81 24.77
C SER A 156 1.01 -18.56 23.74
N GLN A 157 0.18 -17.89 22.93
CA GLN A 157 -0.85 -18.58 22.12
C GLN A 157 -0.98 -18.16 20.64
N GLY A 158 -0.03 -17.39 20.09
CA GLY A 158 -0.02 -17.09 18.65
C GLY A 158 0.22 -18.35 17.82
N THR A 159 -0.68 -18.63 16.88
CA THR A 159 -0.63 -19.77 15.96
C THR A 159 0.58 -19.69 15.02
N SER A 160 0.87 -20.75 14.28
CA SER A 160 1.93 -20.73 13.26
C SER A 160 1.67 -19.66 12.18
N ALA A 161 0.40 -19.32 11.92
CA ALA A 161 -0.03 -18.31 10.95
C ALA A 161 0.54 -16.92 11.26
N ASP A 162 0.30 -16.45 12.49
CA ASP A 162 0.65 -15.11 12.95
C ASP A 162 2.15 -14.85 12.80
N ARG A 163 2.96 -15.88 13.10
CA ARG A 163 4.42 -15.80 13.05
C ARG A 163 4.95 -15.64 11.62
N GLU A 164 4.32 -16.27 10.63
CA GLU A 164 4.74 -16.20 9.23
C GLU A 164 4.31 -14.87 8.57
N ILE A 165 3.10 -14.41 8.87
CA ILE A 165 2.60 -13.07 8.48
C ILE A 165 3.53 -11.98 9.02
N GLN A 166 3.84 -12.01 10.32
CA GLN A 166 4.71 -11.02 10.96
C GLN A 166 6.16 -11.08 10.41
N ARG A 167 6.69 -12.27 10.10
CA ARG A 167 8.00 -12.40 9.42
C ARG A 167 7.99 -11.76 8.04
N THR A 168 6.93 -12.02 7.26
CA THR A 168 6.78 -11.46 5.91
C THR A 168 6.67 -9.93 5.96
N LEU A 169 5.90 -9.38 6.91
CA LEU A 169 5.79 -7.95 7.14
C LEU A 169 7.15 -7.31 7.51
N MET A 170 7.95 -7.95 8.36
CA MET A 170 9.32 -7.52 8.68
C MET A 170 10.25 -7.60 7.46
N GLU A 171 10.16 -8.65 6.63
CA GLU A 171 10.96 -8.80 5.41
C GLU A 171 10.67 -7.65 4.43
N VAL A 172 9.40 -7.43 4.08
CA VAL A 172 9.01 -6.43 3.07
C VAL A 172 9.24 -4.99 3.53
N SER A 173 9.06 -4.68 4.82
CA SER A 173 9.37 -3.37 5.39
C SER A 173 10.87 -3.14 5.65
N SER A 174 11.69 -4.20 5.69
CA SER A 174 13.15 -4.08 5.82
C SER A 174 13.83 -3.65 4.52
N ARG A 175 13.26 -4.02 3.36
CA ARG A 175 13.70 -3.65 2.01
C ARG A 175 13.37 -2.20 1.64
#